data_AF-S9PEM5-F1
#
_entry.id   AF-S9PEM5-F1
#
_cell.length_a   1.000
_cell.length_b   1.000
_cell.length_c   1.000
_cell.angle_alpha   90.00
_cell.angle_beta   90.00
_cell.angle_gamma   90.00
#
_symmetry.space_group_name_H-M   'P 1'
#
loop_
_entity.id
_entity.type
_entity.pdbx_description
1 polymer ?
#
loop_
_entity_poly.entity_id
_entity_poly.type
_entity_poly.pdbx_seq_one_letter_code
_entity_poly.pdbx_strand_id
1 'polypeptide(L)'
;MGNRRNVEELCDVCASQRSRFGRVGLGTSLFDQFFSGFDEEDFGGLRGTPEAIRQPVERYDITEAFSEDTRRVLTSAVEAAQQAGAPAIDTEHLLVAIARDPRGQEVLTRLKMDPARVAQRAEAEMRRGKRPMERPELSPHAKRALELAYEEAYALGHSYVGPEHVLLGLLQEGEGTASEILRELGVKHQDAREAVKEALAPGAEKRRSDTPTLDEYCRDLTELASEGKLDPVVGRANEIETTLEILSRRTKNTTPASSASRAWARRPSRRASPSASPPSPCPTRCATSACCNWTSPHCWRAASTAASSRSGSRR
;
A
#
# COMPACT_ATOMS: atom_id res chain seq x y z
N MET A 1 17.53 13.98 -60.90
CA MET A 1 18.06 13.66 -59.56
C MET A 1 16.95 13.00 -58.75
N GLY A 2 17.07 11.70 -58.47
CA GLY A 2 16.04 10.91 -57.79
C GLY A 2 16.01 11.14 -56.28
N ASN A 3 14.83 11.44 -55.75
CA ASN A 3 14.58 11.67 -54.33
C ASN A 3 14.60 10.32 -53.58
N ARG A 4 15.75 9.97 -52.97
CA ARG A 4 15.84 8.80 -52.09
C ARG A 4 15.11 9.13 -50.79
N ARG A 5 13.92 8.56 -50.60
CA ARG A 5 13.27 8.53 -49.28
C ARG A 5 14.05 7.53 -48.44
N ASN A 6 14.73 8.00 -47.39
CA ASN A 6 15.27 7.11 -46.37
C ASN A 6 14.08 6.48 -45.65
N VAL A 7 13.88 5.17 -45.85
CA VAL A 7 12.96 4.37 -45.03
C VAL A 7 13.80 3.88 -43.86
N GLU A 8 13.58 4.48 -42.68
CA GLU A 8 14.12 3.95 -41.42
C GLU A 8 13.24 2.79 -40.98
N GLU A 9 13.76 1.56 -41.07
CA GLU A 9 13.11 0.40 -40.47
C GLU A 9 13.35 0.43 -38.95
N LEU A 10 12.32 0.83 -38.21
CA LEU A 10 12.30 0.77 -36.75
C LEU A 10 11.75 -0.58 -36.29
N CYS A 11 12.37 -1.19 -35.27
CA CYS A 11 11.83 -2.39 -34.64
C CYS A 11 10.52 -2.11 -33.89
N ASP A 12 9.73 -3.15 -33.62
CA ASP A 12 8.39 -3.04 -33.02
C ASP A 12 8.37 -2.27 -31.67
N VAL A 13 9.46 -2.36 -30.90
CA VAL A 13 9.62 -1.61 -29.63
C VAL A 13 9.74 -0.11 -29.90
N CYS A 14 10.56 0.30 -30.88
CA CYS A 14 10.73 1.70 -31.24
C CYS A 14 9.53 2.26 -32.02
N ALA A 15 8.82 1.42 -32.79
CA ALA A 15 7.54 1.78 -33.41
C ALA A 15 6.45 2.07 -32.36
N SER A 16 6.41 1.30 -31.27
CA SER A 16 5.50 1.53 -30.14
C SER A 16 5.82 2.81 -29.35
N GLN A 17 7.09 3.21 -29.30
CA GLN A 17 7.51 4.45 -28.63
C GLN A 17 7.28 5.68 -29.52
N ARG A 18 7.44 5.55 -30.84
CA ARG A 18 7.21 6.63 -31.81
C ARG A 18 5.72 6.91 -32.06
N SER A 19 4.83 5.94 -31.79
CA SER A 19 3.37 6.15 -31.78
C SER A 19 2.85 6.83 -30.52
N ARG A 20 3.69 7.09 -29.50
CA ARG A 20 3.33 7.89 -28.33
C ARG A 20 3.70 9.37 -28.43
N PHE A 21 4.55 9.76 -29.39
CA PHE A 21 4.98 11.14 -29.61
C PHE A 21 4.85 11.52 -31.09
N GLY A 22 3.61 11.77 -31.54
CA GLY A 22 3.33 12.09 -32.95
C GLY A 22 1.95 12.68 -33.22
N ARG A 23 1.77 13.95 -32.84
CA ARG A 23 0.76 14.93 -33.30
C ARG A 23 -0.73 14.72 -32.96
N VAL A 24 -1.17 15.65 -32.08
CA VAL A 24 -2.43 16.41 -32.03
C VAL A 24 -3.68 15.70 -31.49
N GLY A 25 -4.03 16.11 -30.28
CA GLY A 25 -5.40 16.49 -29.93
C GLY A 25 -6.24 15.37 -29.31
N LEU A 26 -6.25 15.34 -27.97
CA LEU A 26 -7.42 15.16 -27.09
C LEU A 26 -6.97 14.51 -25.78
N GLY A 27 -6.76 15.36 -24.77
CA GLY A 27 -6.42 14.92 -23.42
C GLY A 27 -5.86 16.04 -22.56
N THR A 28 -6.39 17.26 -22.69
CA THR A 28 -6.11 18.32 -21.71
C THR A 28 -6.71 17.86 -20.37
N SER A 29 -5.86 17.38 -19.48
CA SER A 29 -6.24 17.24 -18.07
C SER A 29 -6.73 18.61 -17.61
N LEU A 30 -7.84 18.64 -16.87
CA LEU A 30 -8.43 19.87 -16.33
C LEU A 30 -7.43 20.65 -15.45
N PHE A 31 -6.37 19.99 -14.99
CA PHE A 31 -5.26 20.53 -14.20
C PHE A 31 -4.05 20.98 -15.02
N ASP A 32 -3.82 20.43 -16.21
CA ASP A 32 -2.70 20.80 -17.09
C ASP A 32 -2.79 22.29 -17.50
N GLN A 33 -4.02 22.81 -17.67
CA GLN A 33 -4.31 24.23 -17.91
C GLN A 33 -4.19 25.12 -16.67
N PHE A 34 -4.24 24.52 -15.48
CA PHE A 34 -4.21 25.23 -14.21
C PHE A 34 -2.78 25.40 -13.69
N PHE A 35 -1.89 24.45 -14.03
CA PHE A 35 -0.46 24.54 -13.75
C PHE A 35 0.38 25.05 -14.94
N SER A 36 -0.18 25.19 -16.16
CA SER A 36 0.54 25.71 -17.34
C SER A 36 1.08 27.15 -17.22
N GLY A 37 0.78 27.86 -16.13
CA GLY A 37 1.29 29.20 -15.80
C GLY A 37 2.15 29.25 -14.53
N PHE A 38 2.76 28.13 -14.11
CA PHE A 38 3.59 28.04 -12.88
C PHE A 38 4.93 28.81 -12.92
N ASP A 39 5.20 29.57 -13.95
CA ASP A 39 6.41 30.40 -14.04
C ASP A 39 6.16 31.61 -14.93
N GLU A 40 6.27 32.84 -14.38
CA GLU A 40 7.12 33.87 -15.01
C GLU A 40 7.35 35.17 -14.21
N GLU A 41 6.63 35.50 -13.12
CA GLU A 41 6.71 36.89 -12.60
C GLU A 41 7.06 37.12 -11.11
N ASP A 42 7.26 36.11 -10.25
CA ASP A 42 7.48 36.35 -8.80
C ASP A 42 8.90 36.07 -8.26
N PHE A 43 9.86 35.67 -9.10
CA PHE A 43 11.25 35.52 -8.65
C PHE A 43 11.99 36.87 -8.68
N GLY A 44 11.92 37.55 -7.53
CA GLY A 44 12.46 38.87 -7.26
C GLY A 44 13.87 39.11 -7.82
N GLY A 45 14.00 40.28 -8.45
CA GLY A 45 15.24 40.75 -9.07
C GLY A 45 16.39 40.93 -8.08
N LEU A 46 17.50 40.25 -8.38
CA LEU A 46 18.83 40.67 -7.97
C LEU A 46 19.63 41.08 -9.21
N ARG A 47 19.88 42.38 -9.30
CA ARG A 47 20.62 43.04 -10.37
C ARG A 47 22.11 42.69 -10.23
N GLY A 48 22.63 41.91 -11.18
CA GLY A 48 24.04 41.95 -11.58
C GLY A 48 24.94 40.84 -11.06
N THR A 49 25.03 39.73 -11.80
CA THR A 49 26.30 39.01 -12.02
C THR A 49 26.36 38.51 -13.48
N PRO A 50 27.54 38.51 -14.12
CA PRO A 50 27.66 38.13 -15.52
C PRO A 50 27.64 36.60 -15.68
N GLU A 51 26.70 36.13 -16.49
CA GLU A 51 26.87 35.01 -17.44
C GLU A 51 27.60 33.76 -16.92
N ALA A 52 27.05 33.13 -15.88
CA ALA A 52 27.43 31.79 -15.46
C ALA A 52 26.25 30.83 -15.72
N ILE A 53 26.44 29.94 -16.69
CA ILE A 53 25.72 28.68 -16.94
C ILE A 53 24.23 28.72 -16.53
N ARG A 54 23.38 29.29 -17.39
CA ARG A 54 21.95 28.95 -17.37
C ARG A 54 21.82 27.50 -17.83
N GLN A 55 21.94 26.55 -16.90
CA GLN A 55 21.38 25.23 -17.16
C GLN A 55 19.90 25.47 -17.49
N PRO A 56 19.38 24.98 -18.63
CA PRO A 56 17.94 25.02 -18.83
C PRO A 56 17.36 24.25 -17.65
N VAL A 57 16.69 24.96 -16.74
CA VAL A 57 15.95 24.32 -15.67
C VAL A 57 14.89 23.51 -16.40
N GLU A 58 15.07 22.20 -16.49
CA GLU A 58 14.02 21.32 -16.99
C GLU A 58 12.86 21.51 -16.02
N ARG A 59 11.85 22.29 -16.47
CA ARG A 59 10.62 22.53 -15.72
C ARG A 59 9.88 21.21 -15.64
N TYR A 60 10.10 20.46 -14.56
CA TYR A 60 9.30 19.29 -14.25
C TYR A 60 7.93 19.76 -13.76
N ASP A 61 6.89 19.32 -14.43
CA ASP A 61 5.52 19.56 -13.98
C ASP A 61 5.28 18.72 -12.71
N ILE A 62 5.15 19.41 -11.57
CA ILE A 62 4.94 18.77 -10.25
C ILE A 62 3.67 17.90 -10.24
N THR A 63 2.71 18.16 -11.14
CA THR A 63 1.45 17.43 -11.21
C THR A 63 1.58 16.00 -11.72
N GLU A 64 2.66 15.69 -12.44
CA GLU A 64 2.96 14.32 -12.86
C GLU A 64 3.28 13.44 -11.66
N ALA A 65 3.87 14.01 -10.61
CA ALA A 65 4.19 13.31 -9.37
C ALA A 65 2.98 13.11 -8.46
N PHE A 66 1.83 13.71 -8.75
CA PHE A 66 0.64 13.59 -7.89
C PHE A 66 0.03 12.20 -7.98
N SER A 67 -0.24 11.61 -6.83
CA SER A 67 -0.98 10.35 -6.75
C SER A 67 -2.43 10.54 -7.18
N GLU A 68 -3.11 9.43 -7.49
CA GLU A 68 -4.53 9.46 -7.82
C GLU A 68 -5.39 10.00 -6.67
N ASP A 69 -4.98 9.72 -5.43
CA ASP A 69 -5.63 10.27 -4.23
C ASP A 69 -5.46 11.78 -4.15
N THR A 70 -4.27 12.32 -4.47
CA THR A 70 -4.03 13.77 -4.52
C THR A 70 -4.87 14.43 -5.61
N ARG A 71 -4.99 13.83 -6.81
CA ARG A 71 -5.85 14.37 -7.88
C ARG A 71 -7.32 14.44 -7.46
N ARG A 72 -7.79 13.42 -6.73
CA ARG A 72 -9.14 13.41 -6.16
C ARG A 72 -9.32 14.51 -5.11
N VAL A 73 -8.34 14.71 -4.22
CA VAL A 73 -8.33 15.82 -3.24
C VAL A 73 -8.40 17.17 -3.94
N LEU A 74 -7.59 17.39 -4.97
CA LEU A 74 -7.62 18.65 -5.74
C LEU A 74 -8.98 18.86 -6.41
N THR A 75 -9.57 17.81 -6.98
CA THR A 75 -10.92 17.88 -7.56
C THR A 75 -11.97 18.25 -6.50
N SER A 76 -11.88 17.64 -5.31
CA SER A 76 -12.75 17.97 -4.19
C SER A 76 -12.55 19.41 -3.68
N ALA A 77 -11.32 19.94 -3.74
CA ALA A 77 -11.05 21.34 -3.40
C ALA A 77 -11.66 22.31 -4.43
N VAL A 78 -11.64 21.96 -5.72
CA VAL A 78 -12.34 22.72 -6.78
C VAL A 78 -13.83 22.77 -6.49
N GLU A 79 -14.44 21.62 -6.18
CA GLU A 79 -15.86 21.53 -5.84
C GLU A 79 -16.19 22.36 -4.59
N ALA A 80 -15.34 22.32 -3.57
CA ALA A 80 -15.51 23.13 -2.36
C ALA A 80 -15.46 24.63 -2.67
N ALA A 81 -14.50 25.08 -3.50
CA ALA A 81 -14.41 26.48 -3.93
C ALA A 81 -15.64 26.91 -4.74
N GLN A 82 -16.12 26.06 -5.65
CA GLN A 82 -17.34 26.33 -6.43
C GLN A 82 -18.58 26.41 -5.54
N GLN A 83 -18.72 25.52 -4.56
CA GLN A 83 -19.83 25.54 -3.60
C GLN A 83 -19.81 26.77 -2.70
N ALA A 84 -18.61 27.22 -2.29
CA ALA A 84 -18.43 28.47 -1.56
C ALA A 84 -18.63 29.72 -2.46
N GLY A 85 -18.66 29.55 -3.78
CA GLY A 85 -18.68 30.65 -4.74
C GLY A 85 -17.38 31.45 -4.75
N ALA A 86 -16.27 30.85 -4.30
CA ALA A 86 -14.98 31.51 -4.18
C ALA A 86 -14.40 31.82 -5.58
N PRO A 87 -13.67 32.95 -5.72
CA PRO A 87 -13.07 33.33 -7.00
C PRO A 87 -11.82 32.50 -7.34
N ALA A 88 -11.19 31.88 -6.35
CA ALA A 88 -9.97 31.11 -6.47
C ALA A 88 -10.00 29.93 -5.47
N ILE A 89 -9.20 28.90 -5.75
CA ILE A 89 -8.94 27.79 -4.85
C ILE A 89 -7.84 28.21 -3.90
N ASP A 90 -8.26 28.61 -2.71
CA ASP A 90 -7.39 28.96 -1.59
C ASP A 90 -7.06 27.77 -0.67
N THR A 91 -6.15 27.99 0.28
CA THR A 91 -5.65 26.95 1.21
C THR A 91 -6.74 26.27 2.04
N GLU A 92 -7.79 26.97 2.45
CA GLU A 92 -8.91 26.38 3.20
C GLU A 92 -9.71 25.34 2.39
N HIS A 93 -9.79 25.49 1.06
CA HIS A 93 -10.46 24.53 0.19
C HIS A 93 -9.66 23.23 0.10
N LEU A 94 -8.32 23.35 0.02
CA LEU A 94 -7.41 22.20 0.10
C LEU A 94 -7.53 21.51 1.46
N LEU A 95 -7.59 22.26 2.55
CA LEU A 95 -7.71 21.70 3.90
C LEU A 95 -9.03 20.94 4.09
N VAL A 96 -10.16 21.47 3.59
CA VAL A 96 -11.45 20.75 3.62
C VAL A 96 -11.39 19.47 2.82
N ALA A 97 -10.79 19.50 1.62
CA ALA A 97 -10.66 18.32 0.79
C ALA A 97 -9.80 17.23 1.46
N ILE A 98 -8.67 17.61 2.08
CA ILE A 98 -7.81 16.68 2.81
C ILE A 98 -8.51 16.12 4.05
N ALA A 99 -9.22 16.95 4.81
CA ALA A 99 -9.95 16.50 6.00
C ALA A 99 -11.09 15.51 5.68
N ARG A 100 -11.56 15.48 4.42
CA ARG A 100 -12.55 14.53 3.91
C ARG A 100 -11.94 13.30 3.24
N ASP A 101 -10.68 13.37 2.82
CA ASP A 101 -9.98 12.24 2.20
C ASP A 101 -9.50 11.22 3.25
N PRO A 102 -9.60 9.91 2.98
CA PRO A 102 -9.21 8.87 3.95
C PRO A 102 -7.77 8.99 4.46
N ARG A 103 -6.80 9.34 3.58
CA ARG A 103 -5.40 9.48 4.00
C ARG A 103 -5.20 10.70 4.87
N GLY A 104 -5.85 11.81 4.53
CA GLY A 104 -5.84 13.02 5.37
C GLY A 104 -6.48 12.78 6.73
N GLN A 105 -7.59 12.05 6.78
CA GLN A 105 -8.24 11.66 8.03
C GLN A 105 -7.36 10.80 8.93
N GLU A 106 -6.61 9.85 8.36
CA GLU A 106 -5.68 9.04 9.13
C GLU A 106 -4.62 9.89 9.82
N VAL A 107 -3.98 10.81 9.08
CA VAL A 107 -2.94 11.69 9.62
C VAL A 107 -3.51 12.64 10.69
N LEU A 108 -4.66 13.26 10.43
CA LEU A 108 -5.33 14.13 11.41
C LEU A 108 -5.71 13.38 12.68
N THR A 109 -6.18 12.14 12.56
CA THR A 109 -6.51 11.29 13.72
C THR A 109 -5.27 10.96 14.54
N ARG A 110 -4.13 10.67 13.90
CA ARG A 110 -2.85 10.46 14.59
C ARG A 110 -2.37 11.70 15.33
N LEU A 111 -2.64 12.88 14.77
CA LEU A 111 -2.41 14.17 15.43
C LEU A 111 -3.42 14.49 16.53
N LYS A 112 -4.29 13.53 16.91
CA LYS A 112 -5.34 13.66 17.93
C LYS A 112 -6.36 14.76 17.60
N MET A 113 -6.56 15.01 16.30
CA MET A 113 -7.57 15.93 15.81
C MET A 113 -8.78 15.16 15.31
N ASP A 114 -9.95 15.75 15.46
CA ASP A 114 -11.16 15.27 14.80
C ASP A 114 -11.21 15.85 13.37
N PRO A 115 -11.11 15.03 12.32
CA PRO A 115 -11.14 15.51 10.94
C PRO A 115 -12.41 16.28 10.60
N ALA A 116 -13.55 15.89 11.17
CA ALA A 116 -14.82 16.57 10.95
C ALA A 116 -14.80 18.00 11.50
N ARG A 117 -14.19 18.20 12.68
CA ARG A 117 -14.02 19.52 13.29
C ARG A 117 -13.04 20.40 12.51
N VAL A 118 -11.97 19.83 11.98
CA VAL A 118 -11.01 20.55 11.11
C VAL A 118 -11.72 21.02 9.84
N ALA A 119 -12.48 20.14 9.17
CA ALA A 119 -13.26 20.48 8.00
C ALA A 119 -14.27 21.60 8.30
N GLN A 120 -15.04 21.46 9.39
CA GLN A 120 -16.02 22.48 9.79
C GLN A 120 -15.37 23.84 10.08
N ARG A 121 -14.20 23.85 10.73
CA ARG A 121 -13.47 25.08 11.01
C ARG A 121 -12.98 25.74 9.72
N ALA A 122 -12.44 24.96 8.78
CA ALA A 122 -12.01 25.46 7.48
C ALA A 122 -13.18 25.97 6.63
N GLU A 123 -14.32 25.28 6.62
CA GLU A 123 -15.55 25.73 5.93
C GLU A 123 -16.11 27.03 6.50
N ALA A 124 -15.95 27.27 7.81
CA ALA A 124 -16.43 28.49 8.45
C ALA A 124 -15.62 29.74 8.04
N GLU A 125 -14.33 29.57 7.76
CA GLU A 125 -13.42 30.66 7.34
C GLU A 125 -13.44 30.89 5.81
N MET A 126 -14.08 30.02 5.03
CA MET A 126 -14.18 30.16 3.57
C MET A 126 -14.84 31.48 3.17
N ARG A 127 -14.12 32.25 2.35
CA ARG A 127 -14.66 33.47 1.76
C ARG A 127 -15.74 33.13 0.73
N ARG A 128 -16.99 33.45 1.08
CA ARG A 128 -18.11 33.28 0.14
C ARG A 128 -18.10 34.38 -0.91
N GLY A 129 -17.93 34.00 -2.17
CA GLY A 129 -18.06 34.95 -3.27
C GLY A 129 -19.50 35.08 -3.76
N LYS A 130 -19.77 36.18 -4.47
CA LYS A 130 -21.13 36.50 -4.97
C LYS A 130 -21.54 35.67 -6.17
N ARG A 131 -20.58 35.04 -6.87
CA ARG A 131 -20.82 34.22 -8.07
C ARG A 131 -19.81 33.07 -8.12
N PRO A 132 -20.25 31.81 -8.23
CA PRO A 132 -19.36 30.70 -8.48
C PRO A 132 -18.73 30.85 -9.87
N MET A 133 -17.41 30.73 -9.95
CA MET A 133 -16.71 30.60 -11.22
C MET A 133 -16.79 29.15 -11.71
N GLU A 134 -16.94 28.95 -13.01
CA GLU A 134 -16.95 27.62 -13.61
C GLU A 134 -15.58 26.92 -13.44
N ARG A 135 -14.48 27.66 -13.39
CA ARG A 135 -13.12 27.14 -13.19
C ARG A 135 -12.29 28.13 -12.35
N PRO A 136 -12.26 27.97 -11.02
CA PRO A 136 -11.40 28.80 -10.17
C PRO A 136 -9.93 28.42 -10.38
N GLU A 137 -9.02 29.41 -10.33
CA GLU A 137 -7.56 29.22 -10.37
C GLU A 137 -6.99 29.07 -8.94
N LEU A 138 -5.77 28.54 -8.74
CA LEU A 138 -5.13 28.56 -7.40
C LEU A 138 -4.80 29.98 -6.99
N SER A 139 -5.02 30.26 -5.71
CA SER A 139 -4.38 31.40 -5.08
C SER A 139 -2.86 31.21 -4.98
N PRO A 140 -2.08 32.30 -4.84
CA PRO A 140 -0.63 32.20 -4.62
C PRO A 140 -0.25 31.32 -3.43
N HIS A 141 -1.01 31.41 -2.33
CA HIS A 141 -0.79 30.58 -1.13
C HIS A 141 -1.06 29.10 -1.41
N ALA A 142 -2.10 28.77 -2.17
CA ALA A 142 -2.40 27.39 -2.53
C ALA A 142 -1.34 26.80 -3.49
N LYS A 143 -0.81 27.60 -4.43
CA LYS A 143 0.33 27.20 -5.29
C LYS A 143 1.56 26.87 -4.46
N ARG A 144 1.95 27.79 -3.58
CA ARG A 144 3.09 27.62 -2.68
C ARG A 144 2.94 26.39 -1.77
N ALA A 145 1.75 26.15 -1.23
CA ALA A 145 1.51 24.96 -0.42
C ALA A 145 1.73 23.64 -1.19
N LEU A 146 1.37 23.59 -2.48
CA LEU A 146 1.58 22.40 -3.32
C LEU A 146 3.06 22.20 -3.73
N GLU A 147 3.80 23.29 -3.92
CA GLU A 147 5.26 23.25 -4.12
C GLU A 147 5.96 22.69 -2.88
N LEU A 148 5.60 23.20 -1.70
CA LEU A 148 6.12 22.71 -0.42
C LEU A 148 5.73 21.24 -0.17
N ALA A 149 4.54 20.82 -0.61
CA ALA A 149 4.13 19.43 -0.55
C ALA A 149 5.01 18.51 -1.41
N TYR A 150 5.40 18.97 -2.60
CA TYR A 150 6.35 18.26 -3.46
C TYR A 150 7.73 18.15 -2.80
N GLU A 151 8.24 19.25 -2.23
CA GLU A 151 9.50 19.24 -1.49
C GLU A 151 9.47 18.29 -0.29
N GLU A 152 8.37 18.26 0.47
CA GLU A 152 8.20 17.33 1.59
C GLU A 152 8.15 15.87 1.15
N ALA A 153 7.44 15.55 0.06
CA ALA A 153 7.44 14.21 -0.51
C ALA A 153 8.85 13.77 -0.93
N TYR A 154 9.58 14.66 -1.59
CA TYR A 154 10.96 14.40 -2.00
C TYR A 154 11.90 14.22 -0.80
N ALA A 155 11.77 15.08 0.22
CA ALA A 155 12.59 15.02 1.43
C ALA A 155 12.32 13.76 2.27
N LEU A 156 11.10 13.20 2.19
CA LEU A 156 10.76 11.91 2.78
C LEU A 156 11.17 10.70 1.91
N GLY A 157 11.67 10.94 0.69
CA GLY A 157 12.10 9.91 -0.24
C GLY A 157 10.96 9.21 -0.97
N HIS A 158 9.78 9.84 -1.06
CA HIS A 158 8.63 9.30 -1.77
C HIS A 158 8.66 9.67 -3.25
N SER A 159 8.33 8.71 -4.11
CA SER A 159 8.32 8.90 -5.57
C SER A 159 7.04 9.58 -6.08
N TYR A 160 6.08 9.85 -5.20
CA TYR A 160 4.81 10.48 -5.52
C TYR A 160 4.37 11.40 -4.38
N VAL A 161 3.57 12.41 -4.71
CA VAL A 161 2.95 13.33 -3.76
C VAL A 161 1.55 12.82 -3.42
N GLY A 162 1.38 12.34 -2.20
CA GLY A 162 0.10 11.97 -1.59
C GLY A 162 -0.62 13.12 -0.83
N PRO A 163 -1.91 12.96 -0.48
CA PRO A 163 -2.66 13.92 0.34
C PRO A 163 -1.98 14.35 1.64
N GLU A 164 -1.29 13.41 2.28
CA GLU A 164 -0.50 13.62 3.49
C GLU A 164 0.63 14.63 3.30
N HIS A 165 1.23 14.69 2.11
CA HIS A 165 2.25 15.69 1.78
C HIS A 165 1.64 17.06 1.55
N VAL A 166 0.45 17.11 0.94
CA VAL A 166 -0.29 18.37 0.79
C VAL A 166 -0.62 18.96 2.15
N LEU A 167 -0.97 18.13 3.14
CA LEU A 167 -1.19 18.57 4.52
C LEU A 167 0.08 19.18 5.15
N LEU A 168 1.25 18.57 4.92
CA LEU A 168 2.53 19.12 5.37
C LEU A 168 2.85 20.45 4.68
N GLY A 169 2.62 20.53 3.37
CA GLY A 169 2.78 21.76 2.59
C GLY A 169 1.90 22.89 3.08
N LEU A 170 0.63 22.62 3.40
CA LEU A 170 -0.28 23.60 4.00
C LEU A 170 0.18 24.10 5.37
N LEU A 171 0.75 23.23 6.20
CA LEU A 171 1.34 23.62 7.49
C LEU A 171 2.58 24.50 7.30
N GLN A 172 3.45 24.12 6.37
CA GLN A 172 4.74 24.76 6.12
C GLN A 172 4.61 26.13 5.44
N GLU A 173 3.56 26.33 4.64
CA GLU A 173 3.31 27.59 3.93
C GLU A 173 3.17 28.79 4.89
N GLY A 174 2.55 28.57 6.06
CA GLY A 174 2.65 29.45 7.23
C GLY A 174 1.73 30.68 7.27
N GLU A 175 1.35 31.23 6.12
CA GLU A 175 0.62 32.50 6.01
C GLU A 175 -0.84 32.33 5.56
N GLY A 176 -1.19 31.18 5.00
CA GLY A 176 -2.53 30.85 4.53
C GLY A 176 -3.47 30.45 5.66
N THR A 177 -4.77 30.67 5.44
CA THR A 177 -5.87 30.32 6.36
C THR A 177 -5.76 28.89 6.90
N ALA A 178 -5.37 27.92 6.05
CA ALA A 178 -5.20 26.54 6.48
C ALA A 178 -4.10 26.35 7.53
N SER A 179 -2.96 27.04 7.36
CA SER A 179 -1.85 26.98 8.33
C SER A 179 -2.27 27.60 9.65
N GLU A 180 -2.97 28.74 9.60
CA GLU A 180 -3.50 29.41 10.79
C GLU A 180 -4.46 28.48 11.56
N ILE A 181 -5.44 27.87 10.88
CA ILE A 181 -6.39 26.94 11.48
C ILE A 181 -5.67 25.77 12.16
N LEU A 182 -4.72 25.14 11.47
CA LEU A 182 -4.01 23.98 12.01
C LEU A 182 -3.13 24.36 13.21
N ARG A 183 -2.49 25.54 13.18
CA ARG A 183 -1.68 26.07 14.29
C ARG A 183 -2.54 26.47 15.49
N GLU A 184 -3.71 27.07 15.28
CA GLU A 184 -4.69 27.38 16.33
C GLU A 184 -5.16 26.11 17.06
N LEU A 185 -5.32 25.02 16.30
CA LEU A 185 -5.67 23.71 16.84
C LEU A 185 -4.46 22.98 17.47
N GLY A 186 -3.30 23.63 17.53
CA GLY A 186 -2.11 23.16 18.25
C GLY A 186 -1.18 22.26 17.45
N VAL A 187 -1.35 22.15 16.13
CA VAL A 187 -0.47 21.33 15.28
C VAL A 187 0.82 22.08 14.99
N LYS A 188 1.94 21.39 15.21
CA LYS A 188 3.26 21.82 14.73
C LYS A 188 3.63 21.03 13.50
N HIS A 189 4.33 21.68 12.58
CA HIS A 189 4.82 21.03 11.37
C HIS A 189 5.68 19.78 11.66
N GLN A 190 6.53 19.82 12.68
CA GLN A 190 7.37 18.68 13.08
C GLN A 190 6.55 17.47 13.52
N ASP A 191 5.55 17.69 14.39
CA ASP A 191 4.66 16.64 14.88
C ASP A 191 3.85 16.01 13.73
N ALA A 192 3.37 16.84 12.79
CA ALA A 192 2.71 16.39 11.58
C ALA A 192 3.61 15.52 10.70
N ARG A 193 4.87 15.92 10.53
CA ARG A 193 5.85 15.16 9.75
C ARG A 193 6.14 13.79 10.37
N GLU A 194 6.20 13.70 11.69
CA GLU A 194 6.33 12.42 12.41
C GLU A 194 5.07 11.56 12.20
N ALA A 195 3.87 12.13 12.34
CA ALA A 195 2.62 11.40 12.10
C ALA A 195 2.52 10.85 10.66
N VAL A 196 2.97 11.60 9.65
CA VAL A 196 3.02 11.14 8.26
C VAL A 196 4.01 9.99 8.08
N LYS A 197 5.21 10.08 8.68
CA LYS A 197 6.20 8.98 8.65
C LYS A 197 5.64 7.71 9.29
N GLU A 198 4.91 7.82 10.39
CA GLU A 198 4.30 6.68 11.06
C GLU A 198 3.07 6.12 10.30
N ALA A 199 2.33 6.98 9.59
CA ALA A 199 1.22 6.56 8.73
C ALA A 199 1.71 5.77 7.51
N LEU A 200 2.83 6.20 6.94
CA LEU A 200 3.44 5.60 5.76
C LEU A 200 4.45 4.49 6.10
N ALA A 201 4.85 4.34 7.37
CA ALA A 201 5.69 3.25 7.81
C ALA A 201 5.01 1.92 7.42
N PRO A 202 5.74 0.98 6.78
CA PRO A 202 5.19 -0.33 6.43
C PRO A 202 4.83 -1.09 7.71
N GLY A 203 3.59 -0.93 8.18
CA GLY A 203 3.20 -1.33 9.52
C GLY A 203 1.70 -1.46 9.81
N ALA A 204 0.82 -1.39 8.80
CA ALA A 204 -0.61 -1.65 8.97
C ALA A 204 -1.16 -2.30 7.69
N GLU A 205 -0.76 -3.52 7.34
CA GLU A 205 -1.52 -4.70 7.77
C GLU A 205 -0.64 -5.96 7.74
N LYS A 206 0.49 -5.99 8.47
CA LYS A 206 1.08 -7.30 8.80
C LYS A 206 0.15 -7.96 9.82
N ARG A 207 -0.65 -8.93 9.36
CA ARG A 207 -1.34 -9.89 10.24
C ARG A 207 -0.33 -10.28 11.31
N ARG A 208 -0.62 -10.01 12.58
CA ARG A 208 0.22 -10.47 13.69
C ARG A 208 0.39 -11.97 13.46
N SER A 209 1.60 -12.39 13.11
CA SER A 209 1.84 -13.81 12.90
C SER A 209 1.67 -14.49 14.25
N ASP A 210 1.24 -15.75 14.25
CA ASP A 210 1.19 -16.55 15.47
C ASP A 210 2.61 -16.84 16.03
N THR A 211 3.67 -16.33 15.40
CA THR A 211 5.09 -16.61 15.68
C THR A 211 5.96 -15.35 15.80
N PRO A 212 5.75 -14.50 16.82
CA PRO A 212 6.43 -13.21 16.96
C PRO A 212 7.97 -13.29 17.13
N THR A 213 8.51 -14.38 17.67
CA THR A 213 9.98 -14.55 17.82
C THR A 213 10.67 -14.94 16.50
N LEU A 214 9.95 -15.59 15.57
CA LEU A 214 10.51 -15.96 14.27
C LEU A 214 10.58 -14.75 13.34
N ASP A 215 9.61 -13.85 13.41
CA ASP A 215 9.54 -12.66 12.56
C ASP A 215 10.71 -11.67 12.81
N GLU A 216 11.28 -11.68 14.01
CA GLU A 216 12.46 -10.84 14.35
C GLU A 216 13.72 -11.29 13.59
N TYR A 217 13.86 -12.59 13.33
CA TYR A 217 15.09 -13.18 12.79
C TYR A 217 14.93 -13.83 11.41
N CYS A 218 13.72 -13.93 10.89
CA CYS A 218 13.42 -14.64 9.63
C CYS A 218 12.66 -13.74 8.64
N ARG A 219 12.75 -14.09 7.35
CA ARG A 219 11.94 -13.48 6.29
C ARG A 219 10.93 -14.50 5.79
N ASP A 220 9.67 -14.10 5.66
CA ASP A 220 8.63 -14.97 5.12
C ASP A 220 8.72 -15.01 3.58
N LEU A 221 9.13 -16.16 3.05
CA LEU A 221 9.22 -16.37 1.60
C LEU A 221 7.84 -16.52 0.96
N THR A 222 6.81 -16.89 1.71
CA THR A 222 5.44 -17.05 1.21
C THR A 222 4.82 -15.69 0.88
N GLU A 223 5.02 -14.71 1.76
CA GLU A 223 4.60 -13.32 1.57
C GLU A 223 5.27 -12.74 0.31
N LEU A 224 6.60 -12.84 0.23
CA LEU A 224 7.37 -12.36 -0.93
C LEU A 224 6.96 -13.05 -2.25
N ALA A 225 6.63 -14.34 -2.20
CA ALA A 225 6.12 -15.06 -3.36
C ALA A 225 4.77 -14.52 -3.82
N SER A 226 3.84 -14.26 -2.89
CA SER A 226 2.50 -13.75 -3.18
C SER A 226 2.53 -12.34 -3.77
N GLU A 227 3.50 -11.52 -3.35
CA GLU A 227 3.74 -10.17 -3.87
C GLU A 227 4.50 -10.16 -5.20
N GLY A 228 4.92 -11.33 -5.71
CA GLY A 228 5.67 -11.44 -6.96
C GLY A 228 7.10 -10.89 -6.88
N LYS A 229 7.65 -10.71 -5.67
CA LYS A 229 9.00 -10.16 -5.42
C LYS A 229 10.10 -11.23 -5.44
N LEU A 230 9.73 -12.51 -5.55
CA LEU A 230 10.71 -13.60 -5.67
C LEU A 230 11.07 -13.86 -7.13
N ASP A 231 12.36 -13.96 -7.39
CA ASP A 231 12.86 -14.38 -8.69
C ASP A 231 12.53 -15.86 -8.97
N PRO A 232 12.19 -16.21 -10.23
CA PRO A 232 11.90 -17.59 -10.58
C PRO A 232 13.16 -18.45 -10.45
N VAL A 233 13.03 -19.60 -9.76
CA VAL A 233 14.13 -20.56 -9.64
C VAL A 233 14.15 -21.47 -10.87
N VAL A 234 15.12 -21.22 -11.76
CA VAL A 234 15.30 -22.02 -12.99
C VAL A 234 16.15 -23.26 -12.70
N GLY A 235 15.72 -24.42 -13.22
CA GLY A 235 16.55 -25.64 -13.28
C GLY A 235 16.54 -26.55 -12.05
N ARG A 236 15.64 -26.35 -11.06
CA ARG A 236 15.54 -27.18 -9.84
C ARG A 236 14.20 -27.88 -9.64
N ALA A 237 13.51 -28.22 -10.73
CA ALA A 237 12.14 -28.75 -10.67
C ALA A 237 12.06 -30.08 -9.89
N ASN A 238 13.02 -31.00 -10.11
CA ASN A 238 13.02 -32.32 -9.49
C ASN A 238 13.26 -32.24 -7.97
N GLU A 239 14.13 -31.34 -7.52
CA GLU A 239 14.43 -31.11 -6.11
C GLU A 239 13.24 -30.48 -5.37
N ILE A 240 12.55 -29.55 -6.02
CA ILE A 240 11.33 -28.94 -5.49
C ILE A 240 10.24 -30.01 -5.29
N GLU A 241 10.02 -30.86 -6.30
CA GLU A 241 9.05 -31.96 -6.23
C GLU A 241 9.38 -32.96 -5.12
N THR A 242 10.64 -33.38 -5.03
CA THR A 242 11.10 -34.29 -3.97
C THR A 242 10.88 -33.68 -2.58
N THR A 243 11.13 -32.37 -2.44
CA THR A 243 10.95 -31.66 -1.17
C THR A 243 9.46 -31.59 -0.77
N LEU A 244 8.57 -31.31 -1.72
CA LEU A 244 7.12 -31.33 -1.50
C LEU A 244 6.63 -32.72 -1.07
N GLU A 245 7.13 -33.77 -1.71
CA GLU A 245 6.78 -35.16 -1.36
C GLU A 245 7.23 -35.50 0.06
N ILE A 246 8.43 -35.07 0.48
CA ILE A 246 8.94 -35.32 1.83
C ILE A 246 8.14 -34.53 2.88
N LEU A 247 7.89 -33.24 2.64
CA LEU A 247 7.22 -32.35 3.59
C LEU A 247 5.72 -32.66 3.76
N SER A 248 5.08 -33.22 2.73
CA SER A 248 3.67 -33.62 2.77
C SER A 248 3.40 -34.93 3.55
N ARG A 249 4.45 -35.66 3.97
CA ARG A 249 4.31 -36.90 4.74
C ARG A 249 3.86 -36.61 6.18
N ARG A 250 2.78 -37.27 6.63
CA ARG A 250 2.22 -37.13 8.00
C ARG A 250 3.12 -37.62 9.14
N THR A 251 4.19 -38.39 8.88
CA THR A 251 4.88 -39.17 9.94
C THR A 251 6.39 -38.90 10.05
N LYS A 252 7.04 -38.38 9.00
CA LYS A 252 8.48 -38.07 8.99
C LYS A 252 8.71 -36.87 8.07
N ASN A 253 8.73 -35.67 8.65
CA ASN A 253 8.87 -34.40 7.94
C ASN A 253 10.21 -33.70 8.21
N THR A 254 11.22 -34.44 8.68
CA THR A 254 12.59 -33.95 8.80
C THR A 254 13.50 -34.74 7.86
N THR A 255 14.21 -34.03 7.00
CA THR A 255 15.18 -34.56 6.03
C THR A 255 16.28 -35.38 6.74
N PRO A 256 16.88 -36.38 6.06
CA PRO A 256 17.71 -37.41 6.70
C PRO A 256 19.08 -36.92 7.23
N ALA A 257 19.42 -35.64 7.11
CA ALA A 257 20.70 -35.10 7.57
C ALA A 257 20.83 -35.01 9.11
N SER A 258 19.74 -35.13 9.89
CA SER A 258 19.75 -34.98 11.35
C SER A 258 19.65 -36.30 12.14
N SER A 259 20.13 -37.41 11.57
CA SER A 259 20.14 -38.71 12.26
C SER A 259 20.94 -38.73 13.58
N ALA A 260 21.65 -37.65 13.92
CA ALA A 260 22.37 -37.47 15.18
C ALA A 260 21.49 -37.12 16.41
N SER A 261 20.23 -36.73 16.26
CA SER A 261 19.42 -36.21 17.40
C SER A 261 18.38 -37.19 17.96
N ARG A 262 18.54 -38.49 17.73
CA ARG A 262 17.64 -39.55 18.24
C ARG A 262 17.84 -39.87 19.73
N ALA A 263 18.12 -38.86 20.56
CA ALA A 263 18.40 -39.00 21.99
C ALA A 263 17.44 -38.22 22.90
N TRP A 264 16.42 -37.52 22.38
CA TRP A 264 15.39 -36.90 23.22
C TRP A 264 14.23 -37.85 23.47
N ALA A 265 14.55 -38.84 24.32
CA ALA A 265 13.72 -39.36 25.40
C ALA A 265 12.20 -39.49 25.14
N ARG A 266 11.79 -40.70 24.75
CA ARG A 266 10.50 -41.27 25.17
C ARG A 266 10.45 -41.29 26.70
N ARG A 267 9.61 -40.45 27.31
CA ARG A 267 9.14 -40.66 28.68
C ARG A 267 7.70 -41.18 28.62
N PRO A 268 7.40 -42.39 29.10
CA PRO A 268 6.01 -42.81 29.29
C PRO A 268 5.49 -42.18 30.58
N SER A 269 4.48 -41.32 30.47
CA SER A 269 3.75 -40.82 31.64
C SER A 269 2.97 -41.97 32.28
N ARG A 270 3.49 -42.51 33.39
CA ARG A 270 2.70 -43.31 34.33
C ARG A 270 1.65 -42.40 34.98
N ARG A 271 0.38 -42.61 34.67
CA ARG A 271 -0.73 -42.40 35.61
C ARG A 271 -1.73 -43.53 35.39
N ALA A 272 -1.71 -44.48 36.31
CA ALA A 272 -2.74 -45.48 36.46
C ALA A 272 -3.92 -44.85 37.22
N SER A 273 -5.14 -45.10 36.75
CA SER A 273 -6.35 -45.15 37.56
C SER A 273 -7.06 -46.48 37.24
N PRO A 274 -7.58 -47.22 38.24
CA PRO A 274 -8.07 -48.58 38.04
C PRO A 274 -9.59 -48.60 37.91
N SER A 275 -10.12 -48.99 36.75
CA SER A 275 -11.46 -49.60 36.64
C SER A 275 -11.81 -49.86 35.17
N ALA A 276 -11.60 -51.09 34.71
CA ALA A 276 -12.44 -51.75 33.71
C ALA A 276 -11.86 -53.15 33.45
N SER A 277 -12.67 -54.16 33.69
CA SER A 277 -12.41 -55.58 33.46
C SER A 277 -11.97 -55.85 32.01
N PRO A 278 -11.15 -56.89 31.75
CA PRO A 278 -10.75 -57.23 30.39
C PRO A 278 -11.93 -57.82 29.61
N PRO A 279 -12.16 -57.45 28.34
CA PRO A 279 -12.95 -58.28 27.44
C PRO A 279 -12.19 -59.58 27.12
N SER A 280 -12.97 -60.65 26.99
CA SER A 280 -12.59 -62.03 26.71
C SER A 280 -11.74 -62.21 25.44
N PRO A 281 -10.93 -63.28 25.36
CA PRO A 281 -10.19 -63.60 24.14
C PRO A 281 -11.15 -64.04 23.02
N CYS A 282 -10.94 -63.53 21.81
CA CYS A 282 -11.60 -64.01 20.60
C CYS A 282 -11.35 -65.52 20.41
N PRO A 283 -12.40 -66.31 20.09
CA PRO A 283 -12.29 -67.75 19.90
C PRO A 283 -11.97 -68.03 18.45
N THR A 284 -10.71 -67.91 18.05
CA THR A 284 -10.20 -68.64 16.87
C THR A 284 -8.68 -68.66 16.85
N ARG A 285 -8.13 -69.86 17.00
CA ARG A 285 -6.74 -70.18 16.66
C ARG A 285 -6.52 -69.83 15.19
N CYS A 286 -5.67 -68.85 14.91
CA CYS A 286 -4.88 -68.84 13.67
C CYS A 286 -3.42 -69.00 14.07
N ALA A 287 -2.98 -70.26 14.04
CA ALA A 287 -1.60 -70.65 14.20
C ALA A 287 -0.91 -70.55 12.83
N THR A 288 -0.28 -69.41 12.52
CA THR A 288 0.97 -69.27 11.74
C THR A 288 1.28 -67.80 11.50
N SER A 289 2.55 -67.44 11.65
CA SER A 289 3.11 -66.08 11.68
C SER A 289 3.23 -65.40 10.31
N ALA A 290 2.29 -65.61 9.39
CA ALA A 290 2.41 -65.10 8.03
C ALA A 290 1.04 -64.74 7.44
N CYS A 291 0.44 -63.63 7.90
CA CYS A 291 -0.61 -62.92 7.16
C CYS A 291 -0.97 -61.59 7.86
N CYS A 292 -0.13 -60.57 7.65
CA CYS A 292 -0.51 -59.16 7.83
C CYS A 292 0.09 -58.37 6.66
N ASN A 293 -0.36 -58.67 5.44
CA ASN A 293 -0.08 -57.85 4.27
C ASN A 293 -1.28 -56.90 4.07
N TRP A 294 -1.06 -55.61 4.28
CA TRP A 294 -2.10 -54.56 4.26
C TRP A 294 -2.48 -54.10 2.85
N THR A 295 -2.66 -55.04 1.93
CA THR A 295 -3.02 -54.77 0.53
C THR A 295 -4.23 -55.63 0.12
N SER A 296 -5.32 -55.57 0.88
CA SER A 296 -6.59 -56.17 0.46
C SER A 296 -7.78 -55.23 0.68
N PRO A 297 -8.68 -55.05 -0.31
CA PRO A 297 -9.70 -53.98 -0.30
C PRO A 297 -10.89 -54.22 0.64
N HIS A 298 -10.90 -55.28 1.43
CA HIS A 298 -12.06 -55.70 2.24
C HIS A 298 -12.20 -55.03 3.61
N CYS A 299 -11.21 -54.26 4.09
CA CYS A 299 -11.33 -53.53 5.37
C CYS A 299 -11.99 -52.15 5.27
N TRP A 300 -12.26 -51.63 4.07
CA TRP A 300 -12.83 -50.28 3.89
C TRP A 300 -14.35 -50.19 4.09
N ARG A 301 -15.06 -51.30 4.32
CA ARG A 301 -16.53 -51.34 4.45
C ARG A 301 -17.07 -51.45 5.89
N ALA A 302 -16.25 -51.18 6.90
CA ALA A 302 -16.69 -51.24 8.31
C ALA A 302 -16.63 -49.89 9.07
N ALA A 303 -16.18 -48.79 8.43
CA ALA A 303 -16.09 -47.47 9.08
C ALA A 303 -17.09 -46.42 8.54
N SER A 304 -17.94 -46.79 7.58
CA SER A 304 -18.93 -45.90 6.95
C SER A 304 -20.37 -46.08 7.46
N THR A 305 -20.61 -46.95 8.46
CA THR A 305 -21.93 -47.18 9.07
C THR A 305 -22.03 -46.71 10.54
N ALA A 306 -21.11 -45.86 11.01
CA ALA A 306 -21.14 -45.29 12.37
C ALA A 306 -21.29 -43.75 12.41
N ALA A 307 -21.69 -43.11 11.31
CA ALA A 307 -21.84 -41.65 11.21
C ALA A 307 -23.26 -41.18 10.83
N SER A 308 -24.30 -42.01 11.04
CA SER A 308 -25.70 -41.66 10.70
C SER A 308 -26.70 -41.78 11.86
N SER A 309 -26.25 -41.69 13.13
CA SER A 309 -27.15 -41.74 14.29
C SER A 309 -26.85 -40.70 15.38
N ARG A 310 -26.45 -39.48 14.99
CA ARG A 310 -26.51 -38.30 15.88
C ARG A 310 -27.18 -37.12 15.19
N SER A 311 -28.45 -37.29 14.83
CA SER A 311 -29.41 -36.21 14.68
C SER A 311 -30.62 -36.53 15.57
N GLY A 312 -30.83 -35.75 16.62
CA GLY A 312 -31.98 -35.95 17.52
C GLY A 312 -31.89 -35.18 18.83
N SER A 313 -32.67 -34.09 18.89
CA SER A 313 -33.28 -33.52 20.10
C SER A 313 -32.38 -32.72 21.07
N ARG A 314 -32.37 -31.39 20.88
CA ARG A 314 -32.51 -30.42 21.98
C ARG A 314 -33.78 -29.60 21.73
N ARG A 315 -34.79 -29.81 22.58
CA ARG A 315 -35.66 -28.75 23.07
C ARG A 315 -34.96 -28.06 24.23
#